data_AF-A0A355DA00-F1
#
_entry.id   AF-A0A355DA00-F1
#
_cell.length_a   1.000
_cell.length_b   1.000
_cell.length_c   1.000
_cell.angle_alpha   90.00
_cell.angle_beta   90.00
_cell.angle_gamma   90.00
#
_symmetry.space_group_name_H-M   'P 1'
#
loop_
_entity.id
_entity.type
_entity.pdbx_description
1 polymer ?
#
loop_
_entity_poly.entity_id
_entity_poly.type
_entity_poly.pdbx_seq_one_letter_code
_entity_poly.pdbx_strand_id
1 'polypeptide(L)'
;MKNVLIFLGSILLFSIIVLGIYALLKKFVFDKIKINKWLVLIIAFIVFVVPPLVFTTLPVLVTNYVIPGISVILFLWFWDLCGFMSKTQNKIAKAAYNKPNSNKNDIVIKPKAKPNRVKNNPNNK
;
A
#
# COMPACT_ATOMS: atom_id res chain seq x y z
N MET A 1 37.40 -8.33 7.85
CA MET A 1 36.11 -9.06 7.84
C MET A 1 35.18 -8.68 9.00
N LYS A 2 35.64 -8.60 10.26
CA LYS A 2 34.80 -8.22 11.41
C LYS A 2 34.06 -6.88 11.24
N ASN A 3 34.75 -5.85 10.72
CA ASN A 3 34.14 -4.53 10.51
C ASN A 3 33.04 -4.53 9.42
N VAL A 4 33.19 -5.35 8.38
CA VAL A 4 32.18 -5.50 7.32
C VAL A 4 30.93 -6.17 7.87
N LEU A 5 31.10 -7.19 8.71
CA LEU A 5 29.98 -7.88 9.38
C LEU A 5 29.19 -6.93 10.29
N ILE A 6 29.89 -6.11 11.08
CA ILE A 6 29.26 -5.12 11.97
C ILE A 6 28.50 -4.05 11.15
N PHE A 7 29.07 -3.60 10.03
CA PHE A 7 28.43 -2.64 9.14
C PHE A 7 27.17 -3.20 8.46
N LEU A 8 27.21 -4.44 7.97
CA LEU A 8 26.04 -5.11 7.42
C LEU A 8 24.94 -5.31 8.49
N GLY A 9 25.35 -5.68 9.71
CA GLY A 9 24.45 -5.83 10.84
C GLY A 9 23.74 -4.52 11.22
N SER A 10 24.45 -3.40 11.22
CA SER A 10 23.86 -2.09 11.56
C SER A 10 22.87 -1.61 10.48
N ILE A 11 23.14 -1.87 9.20
CA ILE A 11 22.20 -1.58 8.10
C ILE A 11 20.92 -2.41 8.24
N LEU A 12 21.06 -3.71 8.52
CA LEU A 12 19.91 -4.59 8.72
C LEU A 12 19.05 -4.13 9.91
N LEU A 13 19.70 -3.82 11.04
CA LEU A 13 19.02 -3.31 12.22
C LEU A 13 18.28 -1.99 11.91
N PHE A 14 18.94 -1.06 11.23
CA PHE A 14 18.33 0.20 10.81
C PHE A 14 17.10 -0.03 9.91
N SER A 15 17.20 -0.93 8.93
CA SER A 15 16.08 -1.26 8.06
C SER A 15 14.89 -1.83 8.85
N ILE A 16 15.13 -2.71 9.82
CA ILE A 16 14.06 -3.29 10.65
C ILE A 16 13.35 -2.19 11.45
N ILE A 17 14.13 -1.28 12.05
CA ILE A 17 13.59 -0.16 12.84
C ILE A 17 12.72 0.75 11.95
N VAL A 18 13.22 1.15 10.78
CA VAL A 18 12.50 2.02 9.84
C VAL A 18 11.21 1.37 9.36
N LEU A 19 11.23 0.07 9.05
CA LEU A 19 10.03 -0.68 8.66
C LEU A 19 9.00 -0.78 9.80
N GLY A 20 9.46 -0.99 11.04
CA GLY A 20 8.60 -1.01 12.21
C GLY A 20 7.91 0.34 12.44
N ILE A 21 8.68 1.44 12.34
CA ILE A 21 8.16 2.80 12.42
C ILE A 21 7.14 3.04 11.29
N TYR A 22 7.47 2.68 10.05
CA TYR A 22 6.57 2.81 8.91
C TYR A 22 5.25 2.07 9.12
N ALA A 23 5.28 0.83 9.64
CA ALA A 23 4.07 0.06 9.90
C ALA A 23 3.13 0.76 10.91
N LEU A 24 3.70 1.41 11.93
CA LEU A 24 2.95 2.22 12.90
C LEU A 24 2.37 3.47 12.22
N LEU A 25 3.20 4.25 11.50
CA LEU A 25 2.73 5.44 10.79
C LEU A 25 1.65 5.10 9.76
N LYS A 26 1.77 3.95 9.10
CA LYS A 26 0.76 3.49 8.15
C LYS A 26 -0.61 3.37 8.79
N LYS A 27 -0.68 2.62 9.90
CA LYS A 27 -1.93 2.35 10.62
C LYS A 27 -2.57 3.60 11.21
N PHE A 28 -1.78 4.51 11.76
CA PHE A 28 -2.30 5.67 12.48
C PHE A 28 -2.51 6.90 11.60
N VAL A 29 -1.62 7.14 10.64
CA VAL A 29 -1.55 8.40 9.88
C VAL A 29 -1.89 8.15 8.42
N PHE A 30 -1.16 7.29 7.72
CA PHE A 30 -1.26 7.19 6.25
C PHE A 30 -2.58 6.60 5.76
N ASP A 31 -3.16 5.63 6.46
CA ASP A 31 -4.45 5.04 6.08
C ASP A 31 -5.63 6.05 6.20
N LYS A 32 -5.47 7.09 7.03
CA LYS A 32 -6.51 8.12 7.21
C LYS A 32 -6.43 9.24 6.18
N ILE A 33 -5.30 9.41 5.53
CA ILE A 33 -5.01 10.58 4.69
C ILE A 33 -5.13 10.22 3.21
N LYS A 34 -6.07 10.87 2.51
CA LYS A 34 -6.25 10.72 1.06
C LYS A 34 -5.49 11.82 0.33
N ILE A 35 -4.24 11.54 -0.06
CA ILE A 35 -3.39 12.46 -0.82
C ILE A 35 -3.10 11.89 -2.22
N ASN A 36 -2.85 12.79 -3.19
CA ASN A 36 -2.39 12.43 -4.52
C ASN A 36 -0.96 11.84 -4.47
N LYS A 37 -0.75 10.67 -5.06
CA LYS A 37 0.54 9.96 -5.14
C LYS A 37 1.70 10.85 -5.61
N TRP A 38 1.46 11.73 -6.60
CA TRP A 38 2.52 12.58 -7.14
C TRP A 38 3.02 13.63 -6.15
N LEU A 39 2.17 14.09 -5.23
CA LEU A 39 2.56 15.04 -4.19
C LEU A 39 3.55 14.40 -3.22
N VAL A 40 3.28 13.16 -2.80
CA VAL A 40 4.16 12.40 -1.89
C VAL A 40 5.51 12.13 -2.56
N LEU A 41 5.53 11.83 -3.86
CA LEU A 41 6.78 11.64 -4.61
C LEU A 41 7.64 12.92 -4.62
N ILE A 42 7.03 14.07 -4.92
CA ILE A 42 7.74 15.36 -4.97
C ILE A 42 8.33 15.67 -3.60
N ILE A 43 7.56 15.49 -2.53
CA ILE A 43 8.03 15.71 -1.15
C ILE A 43 9.18 14.75 -0.81
N ALA A 44 9.07 13.47 -1.15
CA ALA A 44 10.13 12.49 -0.92
C ALA A 44 11.43 12.90 -1.63
N PHE A 45 11.32 13.36 -2.88
CA PHE A 45 12.47 13.80 -3.66
C PHE A 45 13.14 15.06 -3.07
N ILE A 46 12.33 16.03 -2.65
CA ILE A 46 12.83 17.24 -1.98
C ILE A 46 13.57 16.88 -0.69
N VAL A 47 12.99 16.04 0.16
CA VAL A 47 13.61 15.61 1.43
C VAL A 47 14.87 14.77 1.20
N PHE A 48 14.99 14.08 0.07
CA PHE A 48 16.19 13.33 -0.27
C PHE A 48 17.32 14.23 -0.80
N VAL A 49 17.00 15.18 -1.69
CA VAL A 49 18.01 15.97 -2.43
C VAL A 49 18.41 17.26 -1.73
N VAL A 50 17.47 17.95 -1.08
CA VAL A 50 17.73 19.28 -0.51
C VAL A 50 18.65 19.21 0.72
N PRO A 51 18.46 18.30 1.69
CA PRO A 51 19.26 18.34 2.90
C PRO A 51 20.77 18.16 2.71
N PRO A 52 21.25 17.23 1.87
CA PRO A 52 22.68 17.11 1.60
C PRO A 52 23.31 18.34 0.94
N LEU A 53 22.53 19.11 0.17
CA LEU A 53 23.02 20.26 -0.58
C LEU A 53 23.04 21.55 0.25
N VAL A 54 22.05 21.73 1.12
CA VAL A 54 21.84 22.98 1.86
C VAL A 54 22.41 22.90 3.28
N PHE A 55 22.37 21.74 3.92
CA PHE A 55 22.69 21.58 5.33
C PHE A 55 23.95 20.72 5.53
N THR A 56 25.10 21.28 5.20
CA THR A 56 26.42 20.64 5.37
C THR A 56 26.93 20.61 6.82
N THR A 57 26.32 21.36 7.73
CA THR A 57 26.74 21.45 9.15
C THR A 57 25.94 20.57 10.11
N LEU A 58 25.04 19.71 9.60
CA LEU A 58 24.22 18.86 10.44
C LEU A 58 25.03 17.75 11.13
N PRO A 59 24.61 17.31 12.34
CA PRO A 59 25.23 16.18 13.01
C PRO A 59 25.21 14.94 12.12
N VAL A 60 26.32 14.20 12.11
CA VAL A 60 26.51 12.97 11.31
C VAL A 60 25.35 11.98 11.51
N LEU A 61 24.82 11.88 12.73
CA LEU A 61 23.70 11.01 13.05
C LEU A 61 22.41 11.40 12.32
N VAL A 62 22.13 12.70 12.21
CA VAL A 62 20.92 13.21 11.55
C VAL A 62 21.03 13.02 10.04
N THR A 63 22.18 13.37 9.47
CA THR A 63 22.46 13.28 8.04
C THR A 63 22.47 11.83 7.55
N ASN A 64 23.05 10.90 8.32
CA ASN A 64 23.23 9.52 7.86
C ASN A 64 22.08 8.58 8.22
N TYR A 65 21.24 8.91 9.21
CA TYR A 65 20.17 8.01 9.66
C TYR A 65 18.78 8.65 9.61
N VAL A 66 18.62 9.87 10.09
CA VAL A 66 17.30 10.49 10.24
C VAL A 66 16.73 10.93 8.89
N ILE A 67 17.49 11.75 8.15
CA ILE A 67 17.08 12.23 6.82
C ILE A 67 16.82 11.07 5.84
N PRO A 68 17.74 10.11 5.67
CA PRO A 68 17.49 8.97 4.78
C PRO A 68 16.36 8.08 5.31
N GLY A 69 16.21 7.90 6.63
CA GLY A 69 15.08 7.16 7.20
C GLY A 69 13.72 7.78 6.86
N ILE A 70 13.59 9.10 6.99
CA ILE A 70 12.37 9.84 6.63
C ILE A 70 12.11 9.75 5.13
N SER A 71 13.15 9.91 4.30
CA SER A 71 13.06 9.74 2.84
C SER A 71 12.51 8.35 2.48
N VAL A 72 13.07 7.28 3.07
CA VAL A 72 12.61 5.91 2.85
C VAL A 72 11.15 5.74 3.26
N ILE A 73 10.72 6.26 4.42
CA ILE A 73 9.32 6.22 4.88
C ILE A 73 8.38 6.88 3.86
N LEU A 74 8.75 8.05 3.33
CA LEU A 74 7.96 8.75 2.32
C LEU A 74 7.90 7.97 0.99
N PHE A 75 9.00 7.34 0.59
CA PHE A 75 9.03 6.46 -0.59
C PHE A 75 8.15 5.23 -0.41
N LEU A 76 8.19 4.58 0.75
CA LEU A 76 7.31 3.44 1.05
C LEU A 76 5.84 3.87 1.02
N TRP A 77 5.53 5.05 1.54
CA TRP A 77 4.18 5.59 1.49
C TRP A 77 3.73 5.87 0.05
N PHE A 78 4.59 6.46 -0.79
CA PHE A 78 4.32 6.62 -2.22
C PHE A 78 4.05 5.27 -2.90
N TRP A 79 4.84 4.25 -2.57
CA TRP A 79 4.71 2.90 -3.12
C TRP A 79 3.35 2.27 -2.72
N ASP A 80 2.92 2.49 -1.48
CA ASP A 80 1.62 2.04 -0.98
C ASP A 80 0.47 2.75 -1.70
N LEU A 81 0.57 4.07 -1.90
CA LEU A 81 -0.42 4.86 -2.66
C LEU A 81 -0.49 4.46 -4.15
N CYS A 82 0.60 3.97 -4.73
CA CYS A 82 0.58 3.39 -6.08
C CYS A 82 -0.18 2.05 -6.15
N GLY A 83 -0.65 1.52 -5.01
CA GLY A 83 -1.44 0.30 -4.93
C GLY A 83 -0.63 -0.98 -5.07
N PHE A 84 0.70 -0.89 -5.07
CA PHE A 84 1.59 -2.05 -5.16
C PHE A 84 1.47 -2.95 -3.93
N MET A 85 1.43 -2.35 -2.74
CA MET A 85 1.28 -3.10 -1.49
C MET A 85 -0.19 -3.50 -1.22
N SER A 86 -1.13 -2.66 -1.66
CA SER A 86 -2.57 -2.92 -1.61
C SER A 86 -3.00 -4.13 -2.45
N LYS A 87 -2.36 -4.43 -3.59
CA LYS A 87 -2.66 -5.64 -4.38
C LYS A 87 -2.33 -6.93 -3.61
N THR A 88 -1.25 -6.93 -2.84
CA THR A 88 -0.85 -8.07 -1.98
C THR A 88 -1.81 -8.22 -0.80
N GLN A 89 -2.12 -7.14 -0.09
CA GLN A 89 -3.07 -7.18 1.04
C GLN A 89 -4.50 -7.50 0.60
N ASN A 90 -4.97 -6.96 -0.53
CA ASN A 90 -6.28 -7.30 -1.08
C ASN A 90 -6.33 -8.74 -1.58
N LYS A 91 -5.24 -9.32 -2.10
CA LYS A 91 -5.21 -10.76 -2.44
C LYS A 91 -5.30 -11.62 -1.18
N ILE A 92 -4.58 -11.28 -0.11
CA ILE A 92 -4.63 -12.01 1.16
C ILE A 92 -6.00 -11.84 1.85
N ALA A 93 -6.56 -10.63 1.86
CA ALA A 93 -7.90 -10.37 2.41
C ALA A 93 -9.03 -10.99 1.56
N LYS A 94 -8.89 -11.05 0.22
CA LYS A 94 -9.83 -11.76 -0.67
C LYS A 94 -9.68 -13.29 -0.61
N ALA A 95 -8.51 -13.79 -0.21
CA ALA A 95 -8.30 -15.22 0.05
C ALA A 95 -8.84 -15.63 1.43
N ALA A 96 -8.76 -14.74 2.43
CA ALA A 96 -9.31 -14.95 3.78
C ALA A 96 -10.83 -14.74 3.86
N TYR A 97 -11.38 -13.86 3.03
CA TYR A 97 -12.81 -13.62 2.92
C TYR A 97 -13.22 -13.78 1.47
N ASN A 98 -13.98 -14.84 1.17
CA ASN A 98 -14.71 -15.09 -0.08
C ASN A 98 -15.67 -13.92 -0.40
N LYS A 99 -15.14 -12.75 -0.75
CA LYS A 99 -15.92 -11.61 -1.21
C LYS A 99 -15.70 -11.49 -2.71
N PRO A 100 -16.64 -12.00 -3.53
CA PRO A 100 -16.58 -11.76 -4.96
C PRO A 100 -16.61 -10.25 -5.15
N ASN A 101 -15.57 -9.76 -5.80
CA ASN A 101 -15.45 -8.36 -6.16
C ASN A 101 -16.56 -8.13 -7.19
N SER A 102 -17.72 -7.63 -6.75
CA SER A 102 -18.78 -7.19 -7.66
C SER A 102 -18.23 -5.97 -8.39
N ASN A 103 -17.52 -6.20 -9.49
CA ASN A 103 -17.42 -5.22 -10.54
C ASN A 103 -18.86 -4.82 -10.83
N LYS A 104 -19.21 -3.55 -10.56
CA LYS A 104 -20.55 -3.00 -10.81
C LYS A 104 -20.96 -3.08 -12.29
N ASN A 105 -20.05 -3.52 -13.14
CA ASN A 105 -20.20 -3.66 -14.59
C ASN A 105 -20.28 -5.14 -15.03
N ASP A 106 -20.13 -6.11 -14.12
CA ASP A 106 -20.28 -7.52 -14.45
C ASP A 106 -21.74 -7.93 -14.18
N ILE A 107 -22.63 -7.40 -15.02
CA ILE A 107 -24.03 -7.81 -15.04
C ILE A 107 -24.05 -9.18 -15.70
N VAL A 108 -23.84 -10.22 -14.90
CA VAL A 108 -24.09 -11.59 -15.33
C VAL A 108 -25.58 -11.69 -15.61
N ILE A 109 -25.96 -11.58 -16.89
CA ILE A 109 -27.31 -11.78 -17.36
C ILE A 109 -27.64 -13.26 -17.11
N LYS A 110 -28.24 -13.54 -15.96
CA LYS A 110 -28.79 -14.86 -15.69
C LYS A 110 -29.94 -15.08 -16.67
N PRO A 111 -29.99 -16.22 -17.37
CA PRO A 111 -31.12 -16.52 -18.24
C PRO A 111 -32.41 -16.46 -17.40
N LYS A 112 -33.37 -15.65 -17.84
CA LYS A 112 -34.67 -15.56 -17.17
C LYS A 112 -35.32 -16.95 -17.19
N ALA A 113 -35.92 -17.35 -16.08
CA ALA A 113 -36.61 -18.62 -15.98
C ALA A 113 -37.63 -18.78 -17.11
N LYS A 114 -37.73 -19.99 -17.68
CA LYS A 114 -38.72 -20.32 -18.70
C LYS A 114 -40.11 -19.94 -18.17
N PRO A 115 -40.91 -19.12 -18.88
CA PRO A 115 -42.24 -18.78 -18.43
C PRO A 115 -43.03 -20.08 -18.24
N ASN A 116 -43.62 -20.25 -17.05
CA ASN A 116 -44.41 -21.42 -16.73
C ASN A 116 -45.53 -21.51 -17.77
N ARG A 117 -45.51 -22.56 -18.61
CA ARG A 117 -46.50 -22.76 -19.66
C ARG A 117 -47.80 -23.14 -18.97
N VAL A 118 -48.67 -22.16 -18.71
CA VAL A 118 -50.02 -22.40 -18.20
C VAL A 118 -50.73 -23.28 -19.21
N LYS A 119 -50.94 -24.55 -18.86
CA LYS A 119 -51.66 -25.52 -19.68
C LYS A 119 -53.13 -25.24 -19.45
N ASN A 120 -53.75 -24.39 -20.27
CA ASN A 120 -55.20 -24.24 -20.27
C ASN A 120 -55.80 -25.59 -20.65
N ASN A 121 -56.47 -26.24 -19.70
CA ASN A 121 -57.28 -27.42 -19.94
C ASN A 121 -58.74 -26.94 -20.11
N PRO A 122 -59.31 -26.95 -21.34
CA PRO A 122 -60.63 -26.37 -21.58
C PRO A 122 -61.82 -27.20 -21.10
N ASN A 123 -61.63 -28.38 -20.48
CA ASN A 123 -62.75 -29.24 -20.10
C ASN A 123 -62.77 -29.50 -18.59
N ASN A 124 -63.45 -28.65 -17.84
CA ASN A 124 -64.07 -29.02 -16.57
C ASN A 124 -65.33 -28.18 -16.33
N LYS A 125 -66.44 -28.61 -16.92
CA LYS A 125 -67.82 -28.28 -16.55
C LYS A 125 -68.68 -29.51 -16.81
#